data_AF-A0A7S3CH89-F1
#
_entry.id   AF-A0A7S3CH89-F1
#
_cell.length_a   1.000
_cell.length_b   1.000
_cell.length_c   1.000
_cell.angle_alpha   90.00
_cell.angle_beta   90.00
_cell.angle_gamma   90.00
#
_symmetry.space_group_name_H-M   'P 1'
#
loop_
_entity.id
_entity.type
_entity.pdbx_description
1 polymer ?
#
loop_
_entity_poly.entity_id
_entity_poly.type
_entity_poly.pdbx_seq_one_letter_code
_entity_poly.pdbx_strand_id
1 'polypeptide(L)'
;MCEKVFHPNSEFTKYNGTRLVPKLKQFGSMITGLALETSDMDLAVTNLNLPDRDTMIQGLELLSDELKSDSLIKNLHAITTAAIPVIKAEVDLNQLRRESLKEGEEFEDLPESLMLLKIDITFDDNLESGKYDVDDFYHYISGFTSPHMSLTQQPHNHSYYSAHYGSHFQQKSHQGLASCKLIKHYVEKYRCLKEVAIVMKQFLAKMGLNQPYLGGLSSYSTVLLIVAYMNRWSLQISRTLSPARLLMGFLDYFSYYFKVELQGIDVTNGGSFFDHPIPETNFVILDPINDQDNNTSKNSYMTRQILQSFRMAFNTLKQYKAQYINQMNPNITDNLLSVILETKTQ
;
A
#
# COMPACT_ATOMS: atom_id res chain seq x y z
N MET A 1 -14.89 -16.79 -14.92
CA MET A 1 -13.60 -16.96 -15.64
C MET A 1 -12.64 -17.83 -14.85
N CYS A 2 -12.30 -17.50 -13.60
CA CYS A 2 -11.40 -18.34 -12.77
C CYS A 2 -11.86 -19.81 -12.67
N GLU A 3 -13.15 -20.10 -12.51
CA GLU A 3 -13.67 -21.48 -12.52
C GLU A 3 -13.58 -22.19 -13.88
N LYS A 4 -13.51 -21.43 -14.98
CA LYS A 4 -13.27 -21.98 -16.33
C LYS A 4 -11.81 -22.39 -16.49
N VAL A 5 -10.89 -21.54 -16.05
CA VAL A 5 -9.44 -21.77 -16.12
C VAL A 5 -9.01 -22.86 -15.15
N PHE A 6 -9.38 -22.71 -13.88
CA PHE A 6 -9.04 -23.65 -12.80
C PHE A 6 -10.20 -24.61 -12.60
N HIS A 7 -10.35 -25.54 -13.53
CA HIS A 7 -11.43 -26.52 -13.50
C HIS A 7 -11.37 -27.34 -12.20
N PRO A 8 -12.51 -27.69 -11.59
CA PRO A 8 -12.64 -28.52 -10.37
C PRO A 8 -11.78 -29.77 -10.22
N ASN A 9 -11.32 -30.32 -11.34
CA ASN A 9 -10.56 -31.56 -11.39
C ASN A 9 -9.07 -31.33 -11.69
N SER A 10 -8.65 -30.09 -11.88
CA SER A 10 -7.26 -29.71 -12.10
C SER A 10 -6.41 -29.90 -10.84
N GLU A 11 -5.10 -29.94 -11.01
CA GLU A 11 -4.15 -29.97 -9.89
C GLU A 11 -4.22 -28.70 -9.03
N PHE A 12 -4.55 -27.56 -9.63
CA PHE A 12 -4.74 -26.28 -8.96
C PHE A 12 -5.93 -26.27 -7.98
N THR A 13 -6.91 -27.16 -8.11
CA THR A 13 -8.12 -27.16 -7.27
C THR A 13 -8.24 -28.39 -6.37
N LYS A 14 -7.16 -29.15 -6.21
CA LYS A 14 -7.10 -30.33 -5.35
C LYS A 14 -5.99 -30.18 -4.33
N TYR A 15 -6.32 -30.28 -3.05
CA TYR A 15 -5.34 -30.26 -1.97
C TYR A 15 -5.76 -31.24 -0.86
N ASN A 16 -4.90 -32.19 -0.52
CA ASN A 16 -5.16 -33.21 0.51
C ASN A 16 -6.55 -33.87 0.44
N GLY A 17 -7.00 -34.23 -0.76
CA GLY A 17 -8.33 -34.84 -0.99
C GLY A 17 -9.52 -33.88 -0.89
N THR A 18 -9.27 -32.60 -0.60
CA THR A 18 -10.29 -31.55 -0.59
C THR A 18 -10.30 -30.83 -1.93
N ARG A 19 -11.50 -30.53 -2.42
CA ARG A 19 -11.71 -29.69 -3.60
C ARG A 19 -11.72 -28.22 -3.19
N LEU A 20 -10.81 -27.45 -3.76
CA LEU A 20 -10.77 -26.00 -3.60
C LEU A 20 -11.68 -25.35 -4.65
N VAL A 21 -12.31 -24.23 -4.28
CA VAL A 21 -13.13 -23.42 -5.18
C VAL A 21 -12.44 -22.06 -5.35
N PRO A 22 -11.88 -21.76 -6.53
CA PRO A 22 -11.20 -20.50 -6.80
C PRO A 22 -12.09 -19.30 -6.49
N LYS A 23 -11.56 -18.32 -5.77
CA LYS A 23 -12.26 -17.07 -5.43
C LYS A 23 -11.45 -15.87 -5.88
N LEU A 24 -12.10 -14.91 -6.52
CA LEU A 24 -11.53 -13.61 -6.85
C LEU A 24 -11.81 -12.64 -5.70
N LYS A 25 -10.77 -11.95 -5.21
CA LYS A 25 -10.87 -10.95 -4.14
C LYS A 25 -10.17 -9.67 -4.57
N GLN A 26 -10.82 -8.53 -4.35
CA GLN A 26 -10.17 -7.24 -4.52
C GLN A 26 -9.28 -6.92 -3.32
N PHE A 27 -8.11 -6.36 -3.56
CA PHE A 27 -7.25 -5.80 -2.53
C PHE A 27 -6.71 -4.42 -2.94
N GLY A 28 -5.74 -3.90 -2.20
CA GLY A 28 -5.06 -2.65 -2.47
C GLY A 28 -5.87 -1.39 -2.11
N SER A 29 -5.65 -0.36 -2.93
CA SER A 29 -6.05 1.01 -2.61
C SER A 29 -7.56 1.25 -2.63
N MET A 30 -8.30 0.54 -3.49
CA MET A 30 -9.74 0.70 -3.64
C MET A 30 -10.47 0.24 -2.38
N ILE A 31 -10.14 -0.94 -1.87
CA ILE A 31 -10.81 -1.45 -0.67
C ILE A 31 -10.40 -0.71 0.59
N THR A 32 -9.17 -0.18 0.67
CA THR A 32 -8.70 0.61 1.82
C THR A 32 -9.27 2.03 1.84
N GLY A 33 -9.97 2.44 0.78
CA GLY A 33 -10.50 3.81 0.64
C GLY A 33 -9.41 4.85 0.38
N LEU A 34 -8.22 4.41 -0.07
CA LEU A 34 -7.06 5.26 -0.35
C LEU A 34 -6.74 5.35 -1.85
N ALA A 35 -7.64 4.92 -2.72
CA ALA A 35 -7.47 5.00 -4.17
C ALA A 35 -7.40 6.47 -4.64
N LEU A 36 -6.50 6.71 -5.58
CA LEU A 36 -6.49 7.88 -6.46
C LEU A 36 -7.22 7.52 -7.75
N GLU A 37 -7.65 8.53 -8.53
CA GLU A 37 -8.30 8.31 -9.83
C GLU A 37 -7.45 7.47 -10.80
N THR A 38 -6.13 7.59 -10.70
CA THR A 38 -5.17 6.85 -11.53
C THR A 38 -4.70 5.53 -10.88
N SER A 39 -5.36 5.06 -9.83
CA SER A 39 -4.94 3.82 -9.14
C SER A 39 -5.38 2.60 -9.92
N ASP A 40 -4.47 1.62 -10.02
CA ASP A 40 -4.78 0.31 -10.56
C ASP A 40 -5.76 -0.43 -9.63
N MET A 41 -6.56 -1.31 -10.21
CA MET A 41 -7.39 -2.25 -9.46
C MET A 41 -6.59 -3.51 -9.16
N ASP A 42 -6.34 -3.77 -7.89
CA ASP A 42 -5.61 -4.98 -7.47
C ASP A 42 -6.59 -6.13 -7.19
N LEU A 43 -6.38 -7.28 -7.84
CA LEU A 43 -7.18 -8.49 -7.71
C LEU A 43 -6.31 -9.69 -7.35
N ALA A 44 -6.76 -10.48 -6.38
CA ALA A 44 -6.12 -11.73 -5.99
C ALA A 44 -7.04 -12.90 -6.35
N VAL A 45 -6.53 -13.89 -7.06
CA VAL A 45 -7.15 -15.22 -7.11
C VAL A 45 -6.66 -16.01 -5.91
N THR A 46 -7.61 -16.61 -5.21
CA THR A 46 -7.40 -17.36 -3.96
C THR A 46 -8.09 -18.71 -4.05
N ASN A 47 -7.83 -19.57 -3.08
CA ASN A 47 -8.22 -20.97 -3.00
C ASN A 47 -7.68 -21.82 -4.17
N LEU A 48 -6.40 -21.69 -4.48
CA LEU A 48 -5.67 -22.56 -5.39
C LEU A 48 -4.55 -23.32 -4.67
N ASN A 49 -4.23 -24.50 -5.17
CA ASN A 49 -3.07 -25.29 -4.79
C ASN A 49 -1.86 -24.88 -5.60
N LEU A 50 -1.03 -24.01 -5.00
CA LEU A 50 0.16 -23.41 -5.61
C LEU A 50 1.40 -23.67 -4.73
N PRO A 51 1.85 -24.93 -4.62
CA PRO A 51 2.87 -25.34 -3.64
C PRO A 51 4.27 -24.78 -3.92
N ASP A 52 4.51 -24.28 -5.12
CA ASP A 52 5.80 -23.77 -5.55
C ASP A 52 5.64 -22.67 -6.62
N ARG A 53 6.75 -22.00 -6.93
CA ARG A 53 6.79 -20.89 -7.89
C ARG A 53 6.48 -21.34 -9.33
N ASP A 54 6.89 -22.53 -9.73
CA ASP A 54 6.67 -23.01 -11.10
C ASP A 54 5.20 -23.30 -11.31
N THR A 55 4.53 -23.92 -10.33
CA THR A 55 3.07 -24.11 -10.34
C THR A 55 2.32 -22.76 -10.36
N MET A 56 2.78 -21.78 -9.58
CA MET A 56 2.25 -20.41 -9.61
C MET A 56 2.37 -19.75 -10.99
N ILE A 57 3.54 -19.86 -11.63
CA ILE A 57 3.77 -19.31 -12.97
C ILE A 57 2.89 -20.01 -14.00
N GLN A 58 2.80 -21.34 -13.97
CA GLN A 58 1.92 -22.11 -14.86
C GLN A 58 0.45 -21.69 -14.72
N GLY A 59 -0.05 -21.56 -13.49
CA GLY A 59 -1.41 -21.08 -13.25
C GLY A 59 -1.63 -19.65 -13.75
N LEU A 60 -0.62 -18.79 -13.63
CA LEU A 60 -0.67 -17.40 -14.09
C LEU A 60 -0.67 -17.32 -15.62
N GLU A 61 0.15 -18.12 -16.30
CA GLU A 61 0.19 -18.22 -17.76
C GLU A 61 -1.14 -18.76 -18.31
N LEU A 62 -1.70 -19.81 -17.69
CA LEU A 62 -3.03 -20.34 -18.06
C LEU A 62 -4.14 -19.29 -17.93
N LEU A 63 -4.15 -18.54 -16.83
CA LEU A 63 -5.13 -17.47 -16.63
C LEU A 63 -4.92 -16.33 -17.65
N SER A 64 -3.66 -15.97 -17.91
CA SER A 64 -3.32 -14.96 -18.91
C SER A 64 -3.78 -15.38 -20.31
N ASP A 65 -3.59 -16.64 -20.71
CA ASP A 65 -3.99 -17.11 -22.04
C ASP A 65 -5.50 -17.11 -22.23
N GLU A 66 -6.27 -17.49 -21.20
CA GLU A 66 -7.74 -17.34 -21.24
C GLU A 66 -8.14 -15.86 -21.36
N LEU A 67 -7.49 -14.96 -20.60
CA LEU A 67 -7.75 -13.52 -20.63
C LEU A 67 -7.48 -12.89 -22.01
N LYS A 68 -6.50 -13.36 -22.77
CA LYS A 68 -6.23 -12.84 -24.13
C LYS A 68 -7.42 -12.98 -25.08
N SER A 69 -8.33 -13.91 -24.82
CA SER A 69 -9.52 -14.13 -25.65
C SER A 69 -10.67 -13.18 -25.34
N ASP A 70 -10.60 -12.42 -24.24
CA ASP A 70 -11.67 -11.53 -23.81
C ASP A 70 -11.60 -10.19 -24.58
N SER A 71 -12.69 -9.85 -25.26
CA SER A 71 -12.77 -8.64 -26.09
C SER A 71 -12.65 -7.34 -25.30
N LEU A 72 -12.91 -7.36 -23.99
CA LEU A 72 -12.77 -6.19 -23.12
C LEU A 72 -11.30 -5.87 -22.81
N ILE A 73 -10.38 -6.82 -22.99
CA ILE A 73 -8.97 -6.65 -22.65
C ILE A 73 -8.22 -6.10 -23.86
N LYS A 74 -7.69 -4.88 -23.75
CA LYS A 74 -6.92 -4.23 -24.81
C LYS A 74 -5.45 -4.58 -24.75
N ASN A 75 -4.89 -4.58 -23.54
CA ASN A 75 -3.50 -4.92 -23.29
C ASN A 75 -3.43 -5.93 -22.15
N LEU A 76 -2.54 -6.91 -22.30
CA LEU A 76 -2.32 -7.94 -21.29
C LEU A 76 -0.84 -8.32 -21.27
N HIS A 77 -0.22 -8.30 -20.10
CA HIS A 77 1.17 -8.68 -19.92
C HIS A 77 1.38 -9.44 -18.60
N ALA A 78 1.80 -10.70 -18.69
CA ALA A 78 2.21 -11.51 -17.56
C ALA A 78 3.67 -11.20 -17.18
N ILE A 79 3.91 -10.81 -15.92
CA ILE A 79 5.24 -10.60 -15.34
C ILE A 79 5.55 -11.76 -14.39
N THR A 80 6.28 -12.76 -14.87
CA THR A 80 6.60 -13.99 -14.11
C THR A 80 7.92 -13.90 -13.34
N THR A 81 8.77 -12.91 -13.67
CA THR A 81 10.11 -12.73 -13.09
C THR A 81 10.12 -11.92 -11.80
N ALA A 82 9.04 -11.20 -11.49
CA ALA A 82 8.92 -10.42 -10.27
C ALA A 82 8.91 -11.32 -9.01
N ALA A 83 9.25 -10.76 -7.85
CA ALA A 83 9.19 -11.49 -6.59
C ALA A 83 7.80 -12.08 -6.34
N ILE A 84 6.76 -11.33 -6.69
CA ILE A 84 5.37 -11.78 -6.77
C ILE A 84 4.95 -11.68 -8.25
N PRO A 85 4.74 -12.81 -8.94
CA PRO A 85 4.22 -12.82 -10.29
C PRO A 85 2.86 -12.11 -10.41
N VAL A 86 2.65 -11.36 -11.49
CA VAL A 86 1.44 -10.54 -11.70
C VAL A 86 1.04 -10.49 -13.17
N ILE A 87 -0.27 -10.51 -13.46
CA ILE A 87 -0.83 -10.18 -14.77
C ILE A 87 -1.24 -8.71 -14.74
N LYS A 88 -0.69 -7.90 -15.64
CA LYS A 88 -1.14 -6.53 -15.87
C LYS A 88 -2.12 -6.53 -17.04
N ALA A 89 -3.36 -6.10 -16.81
CA ALA A 89 -4.40 -6.00 -17.81
C ALA A 89 -4.91 -4.56 -17.93
N GLU A 90 -5.30 -4.15 -19.15
CA GLU A 90 -6.03 -2.91 -19.39
C GLU A 90 -7.38 -3.23 -20.01
N VAL A 91 -8.44 -2.89 -19.28
CA VAL A 91 -9.83 -3.16 -19.65
C VAL A 91 -10.48 -1.92 -20.25
N ASP A 92 -11.13 -2.08 -21.40
CA ASP A 92 -11.87 -1.01 -22.09
C ASP A 92 -13.22 -0.75 -21.42
N LEU A 93 -13.29 0.36 -20.69
CA LEU A 93 -14.48 0.78 -19.97
C LEU A 93 -15.58 1.30 -20.89
N ASN A 94 -15.25 1.83 -22.07
CA ASN A 94 -16.28 2.26 -23.03
C ASN A 94 -16.97 1.04 -23.64
N GLN A 95 -16.20 -0.01 -23.98
CA GLN A 95 -16.78 -1.27 -24.42
C GLN A 95 -17.65 -1.91 -23.33
N LEU A 96 -17.17 -1.99 -22.09
CA LEU A 96 -17.95 -2.50 -20.97
C LEU A 96 -19.26 -1.72 -20.75
N ARG A 97 -19.20 -0.38 -20.82
CA ARG A 97 -20.38 0.48 -20.72
C ARG A 97 -21.35 0.23 -21.87
N ARG A 98 -20.86 0.08 -23.11
CA ARG A 98 -21.70 -0.24 -24.28
C ARG A 98 -22.46 -1.56 -24.11
N GLU A 99 -21.78 -2.59 -23.62
CA GLU A 99 -22.39 -3.90 -23.36
C GLU A 99 -23.43 -3.86 -22.24
N SER A 100 -23.39 -2.82 -21.39
CA SER A 100 -24.29 -2.63 -20.24
C SER A 100 -25.41 -1.61 -20.47
N LEU A 101 -25.45 -0.94 -21.63
CA LEU A 101 -26.46 0.08 -21.97
C LEU A 101 -27.86 -0.53 -22.00
N LYS A 102 -28.82 0.16 -21.39
CA LYS A 102 -30.23 -0.18 -21.55
C LYS A 102 -30.83 0.51 -22.76
N GLU A 103 -31.91 -0.06 -23.27
CA GLU A 103 -32.65 0.48 -24.41
C GLU A 103 -33.13 1.91 -24.10
N GLY A 104 -32.75 2.87 -24.95
CA GLY A 104 -33.09 4.28 -24.80
C GLY A 104 -32.11 5.13 -23.98
N GLU A 105 -31.02 4.56 -23.47
CA GLU A 105 -29.94 5.34 -22.83
C GLU A 105 -28.98 5.91 -23.89
N GLU A 106 -28.65 7.20 -23.76
CA GLU A 106 -27.61 7.83 -24.57
C GLU A 106 -26.22 7.41 -24.09
N PHE A 107 -25.34 7.13 -25.06
CA PHE A 107 -23.96 6.74 -24.78
C PHE A 107 -23.01 7.90 -25.05
N GLU A 108 -22.25 8.28 -24.02
CA GLU A 108 -21.16 9.24 -24.12
C GLU A 108 -19.86 8.54 -23.72
N ASP A 109 -18.85 8.62 -24.59
CA ASP A 109 -17.52 8.06 -24.34
C ASP A 109 -16.89 8.70 -23.09
N LEU A 110 -16.17 7.90 -22.31
CA LEU A 110 -15.34 8.42 -21.24
C LEU A 110 -14.20 9.29 -21.82
N PRO A 111 -13.71 10.30 -21.07
CA PRO A 111 -12.46 10.98 -21.39
C PRO A 111 -11.32 9.97 -21.58
N GLU A 112 -10.39 10.26 -22.49
CA GLU A 112 -9.28 9.37 -22.86
C GLU A 112 -8.51 8.82 -21.64
N SER A 113 -8.28 9.66 -20.64
CA SER A 113 -7.58 9.30 -19.39
C SER A 113 -8.32 8.29 -18.51
N LEU A 114 -9.61 8.07 -18.74
CA LEU A 114 -10.50 7.17 -18.00
C LEU A 114 -11.02 6.01 -18.85
N MET A 115 -10.62 5.92 -20.13
CA MET A 115 -11.12 4.86 -21.02
C MET A 115 -10.61 3.47 -20.64
N LEU A 116 -9.42 3.38 -20.06
CA LEU A 116 -8.77 2.11 -19.72
C LEU A 116 -8.65 1.96 -18.20
N LEU A 117 -9.24 0.90 -17.67
CA LEU A 117 -9.02 0.47 -16.30
C LEU A 117 -7.83 -0.47 -16.23
N LYS A 118 -6.80 -0.07 -15.50
CA LYS A 118 -5.64 -0.93 -15.20
C LYS A 118 -5.99 -1.90 -14.08
N ILE A 119 -5.69 -3.18 -14.29
CA ILE A 119 -5.94 -4.25 -13.34
C ILE A 119 -4.66 -5.07 -13.16
N ASP A 120 -4.22 -5.20 -11.92
CA ASP A 120 -3.12 -6.09 -11.52
C ASP A 120 -3.71 -7.34 -10.87
N ILE A 121 -3.49 -8.51 -11.47
CA ILE A 121 -4.00 -9.80 -10.98
C ILE A 121 -2.84 -10.64 -10.45
N THR A 122 -2.89 -11.00 -9.16
CA THR A 122 -1.92 -11.87 -8.49
C THR A 122 -2.60 -13.10 -7.90
N PHE A 123 -1.82 -14.06 -7.41
CA PHE A 123 -2.31 -15.15 -6.57
C PHE A 123 -1.94 -14.88 -5.11
N ASP A 124 -2.87 -15.14 -4.20
CA ASP A 124 -2.74 -14.92 -2.75
C ASP A 124 -3.22 -16.17 -2.02
N ASP A 125 -2.43 -17.24 -2.12
CA ASP A 125 -2.74 -18.54 -1.55
C ASP A 125 -1.65 -19.00 -0.59
N ASN A 126 -2.04 -19.17 0.67
CA ASN A 126 -1.25 -19.74 1.75
C ASN A 126 -1.98 -20.97 2.29
N LEU A 127 -1.93 -22.08 1.55
CA LEU A 127 -2.58 -23.33 1.96
C LEU A 127 -1.92 -23.98 3.19
N GLU A 128 -0.67 -23.64 3.51
CA GLU A 128 0.02 -24.13 4.72
C GLU A 128 -0.60 -23.58 6.01
N SER A 129 -1.27 -22.44 5.95
CA SER A 129 -2.08 -21.91 7.05
C SER A 129 -3.55 -22.25 6.79
N GLY A 130 -3.98 -23.45 7.16
CA GLY A 130 -5.35 -23.95 7.04
C GLY A 130 -6.43 -23.20 7.84
N LYS A 131 -6.42 -21.86 7.82
CA LYS A 131 -7.31 -20.97 8.56
C LYS A 131 -7.69 -19.74 7.72
N TYR A 132 -8.46 -19.94 6.66
CA TYR A 132 -9.03 -18.80 5.93
C TYR A 132 -10.52 -18.99 5.65
N ASP A 133 -11.30 -18.98 6.73
CA ASP A 133 -12.61 -18.33 6.70
C ASP A 133 -12.75 -17.44 7.94
N VAL A 134 -13.18 -16.21 7.67
CA VAL A 134 -13.81 -15.22 8.56
C VAL A 134 -13.54 -15.39 10.07
N ASP A 135 -12.47 -14.76 10.60
CA ASP A 135 -12.36 -14.19 11.98
C ASP A 135 -10.90 -13.98 12.47
N ASP A 136 -9.90 -14.51 11.76
CA ASP A 136 -8.48 -14.46 12.18
C ASP A 136 -7.82 -13.06 12.13
N PHE A 137 -8.55 -12.01 11.74
CA PHE A 137 -8.05 -10.63 11.92
C PHE A 137 -7.71 -10.37 13.39
N TYR A 138 -8.56 -10.84 14.32
CA TYR A 138 -8.29 -10.71 15.75
C TYR A 138 -7.04 -11.47 16.21
N HIS A 139 -6.60 -12.50 15.49
CA HIS A 139 -5.34 -13.19 15.81
C HIS A 139 -4.11 -12.43 15.33
N TYR A 140 -4.22 -11.69 14.21
CA TYR A 140 -3.18 -10.77 13.75
C TYR A 140 -3.12 -9.50 14.60
N ILE A 141 -4.28 -8.99 15.07
CA ILE A 141 -4.35 -7.79 15.90
C ILE A 141 -4.39 -8.04 17.41
N SER A 142 -4.36 -9.28 17.90
CA SER A 142 -4.39 -9.57 19.35
C SER A 142 -3.13 -9.09 20.09
N GLY A 143 -2.03 -8.84 19.37
CA GLY A 143 -0.89 -8.08 19.89
C GLY A 143 -1.14 -6.55 19.97
N PHE A 144 -2.04 -6.02 19.14
CA PHE A 144 -2.34 -4.60 18.99
C PHE A 144 -3.44 -4.17 19.98
N THR A 145 -3.20 -4.34 21.28
CA THR A 145 -4.14 -3.92 22.33
C THR A 145 -4.32 -2.39 22.37
N SER A 146 -5.49 -1.94 22.87
CA SER A 146 -5.82 -0.51 22.99
C SER A 146 -4.89 0.23 23.96
N PRO A 147 -4.59 1.53 23.73
CA PRO A 147 -3.77 2.33 24.64
C PRO A 147 -4.60 2.72 25.87
N HIS A 148 -4.85 1.78 26.76
CA HIS A 148 -5.32 2.04 28.11
C HIS A 148 -4.90 0.92 29.05
N MET A 149 -3.60 0.80 29.27
CA MET A 149 -3.03 0.63 30.61
C MET A 149 -1.51 0.77 30.55
N SER A 150 -0.98 1.60 31.45
CA SER A 150 0.45 1.79 31.74
C SER A 150 1.20 2.84 30.90
N LEU A 151 0.88 4.12 31.15
CA LEU A 151 1.94 5.08 31.41
C LEU A 151 2.75 4.58 32.63
N THR A 152 3.84 3.85 32.39
CA THR A 152 5.03 3.79 33.27
C THR A 152 6.04 2.82 32.66
N GLN A 153 7.23 3.36 32.34
CA GLN A 153 8.54 2.72 32.30
C GLN A 153 8.58 1.19 32.09
N GLN A 154 9.06 0.75 30.94
CA GLN A 154 9.67 -0.56 30.78
C GLN A 154 11.03 -0.38 30.07
N PRO A 155 12.11 -0.98 30.59
CA PRO A 155 13.45 -0.83 30.05
C PRO A 155 13.56 -1.64 28.75
N HIS A 156 14.13 -1.03 27.71
CA HIS A 156 14.44 -1.72 26.46
C HIS A 156 15.53 -2.78 26.72
N ASN A 157 15.14 -4.05 26.85
CA ASN A 157 16.10 -5.16 26.79
C ASN A 157 16.71 -5.20 25.39
N HIS A 158 17.99 -4.81 25.33
CA HIS A 158 18.82 -4.55 24.16
C HIS A 158 19.38 -5.81 23.46
N SER A 159 18.70 -6.96 23.49
CA SER A 159 19.34 -8.23 23.10
C SER A 159 18.75 -8.99 21.91
N TYR A 160 17.84 -8.40 21.11
CA TYR A 160 17.20 -9.15 20.00
C TYR A 160 17.70 -8.82 18.58
N TYR A 161 18.45 -7.74 18.36
CA TYR A 161 19.01 -7.46 17.02
C TYR A 161 20.39 -8.09 16.82
N SER A 162 20.53 -9.37 17.15
CA SER A 162 21.69 -10.18 16.75
C SER A 162 21.36 -10.87 15.44
N ALA A 163 21.82 -10.24 14.35
CA ALA A 163 22.21 -10.84 13.09
C ALA A 163 21.73 -12.28 12.84
N HIS A 164 20.70 -12.45 12.00
CA HIS A 164 20.56 -13.55 11.04
C HIS A 164 19.71 -13.01 9.88
N TYR A 165 20.34 -12.34 8.89
CA TYR A 165 19.78 -12.27 7.53
C TYR A 165 19.87 -13.67 6.90
N GLY A 166 19.13 -14.61 7.48
CA GLY A 166 19.10 -16.01 7.10
C GLY A 166 18.26 -16.17 5.85
N SER A 167 18.89 -16.69 4.79
CA SER A 167 18.24 -17.18 3.58
C SER A 167 17.40 -18.43 3.92
N HIS A 168 16.19 -18.23 4.44
CA HIS A 168 15.12 -19.18 4.24
C HIS A 168 14.32 -18.70 3.04
N PHE A 169 14.47 -19.40 1.91
CA PHE A 169 13.57 -19.29 0.78
C PHE A 169 12.23 -19.93 1.18
N GLN A 170 11.50 -19.28 2.10
CA GLN A 170 10.06 -19.43 2.14
C GLN A 170 9.50 -18.67 0.95
N GLN A 171 8.59 -19.32 0.23
CA GLN A 171 7.84 -18.70 -0.85
C GLN A 171 7.22 -17.41 -0.29
N LYS A 172 7.59 -16.26 -0.84
CA LYS A 172 6.97 -14.98 -0.47
C LYS A 172 5.51 -15.05 -0.85
N SER A 173 4.67 -15.37 0.11
CA SER A 173 3.25 -15.27 -0.08
C SER A 173 2.87 -13.80 -0.22
N HIS A 174 2.10 -13.51 -1.25
CA HIS A 174 1.54 -12.19 -1.43
C HIS A 174 0.55 -11.95 -0.28
N GLN A 175 0.88 -11.14 0.72
CA GLN A 175 -0.02 -10.85 1.85
C GLN A 175 -0.89 -9.60 1.62
N GLY A 176 -1.22 -9.29 0.36
CA GLY A 176 -1.94 -8.07 0.00
C GLY A 176 -3.28 -7.94 0.72
N LEU A 177 -4.00 -9.05 0.91
CA LEU A 177 -5.26 -9.06 1.66
C LEU A 177 -5.07 -8.70 3.14
N ALA A 178 -4.02 -9.22 3.78
CA ALA A 178 -3.70 -8.92 5.18
C ALA A 178 -3.27 -7.45 5.34
N SER A 179 -2.41 -6.95 4.45
CA SER A 179 -2.03 -5.53 4.37
C SER A 179 -3.24 -4.62 4.28
N CYS A 180 -4.23 -4.98 3.47
CA CYS A 180 -5.44 -4.18 3.36
C CYS A 180 -6.29 -4.18 4.62
N LYS A 181 -6.40 -5.30 5.34
CA LYS A 181 -7.10 -5.34 6.63
C LYS A 181 -6.43 -4.42 7.64
N LEU A 182 -5.10 -4.45 7.71
CA LEU A 182 -4.34 -3.57 8.60
C LEU A 182 -4.52 -2.09 8.23
N ILE A 183 -4.39 -1.73 6.95
CA ILE A 183 -4.56 -0.34 6.51
C ILE A 183 -6.00 0.13 6.75
N LYS A 184 -7.01 -0.71 6.49
CA LYS A 184 -8.42 -0.40 6.85
C LYS A 184 -8.56 -0.08 8.33
N HIS A 185 -8.01 -0.93 9.19
CA HIS A 185 -8.03 -0.71 10.62
C HIS A 185 -7.40 0.64 11.00
N TYR A 186 -6.25 0.98 10.42
CA TYR A 186 -5.65 2.30 10.65
C TYR A 186 -6.52 3.43 10.14
N VAL A 187 -7.07 3.34 8.93
CA VAL A 187 -7.96 4.36 8.35
C VAL A 187 -9.20 4.59 9.22
N GLU A 188 -9.77 3.53 9.79
CA GLU A 188 -10.95 3.62 10.67
C GLU A 188 -10.60 4.19 12.05
N LYS A 189 -9.45 3.80 12.61
CA LYS A 189 -9.04 4.16 13.98
C LYS A 189 -8.34 5.52 14.06
N TYR A 190 -7.64 5.94 13.01
CA TYR A 190 -6.78 7.13 13.02
C TYR A 190 -7.45 8.27 12.26
N ARG A 191 -8.02 9.22 13.02
CA ARG A 191 -8.62 10.43 12.48
C ARG A 191 -7.61 11.18 11.60
N CYS A 192 -8.07 11.73 10.47
CA CYS A 192 -7.27 12.48 9.49
C CYS A 192 -6.26 11.64 8.69
N LEU A 193 -6.09 10.34 8.98
CA LEU A 193 -5.11 9.50 8.28
C LEU A 193 -5.49 9.34 6.81
N LYS A 194 -6.76 9.10 6.52
CA LYS A 194 -7.25 8.92 5.14
C LYS A 194 -6.90 10.12 4.26
N GLU A 195 -7.24 11.32 4.73
CA GLU A 195 -7.04 12.57 4.01
C GLU A 195 -5.55 12.82 3.75
N VAL A 196 -4.72 12.66 4.78
CA VAL A 196 -3.27 12.88 4.64
C VAL A 196 -2.61 11.79 3.80
N ALA A 197 -3.02 10.53 3.93
CA ALA A 197 -2.50 9.45 3.11
C ALA A 197 -2.80 9.67 1.62
N ILE A 198 -4.01 10.10 1.27
CA ILE A 198 -4.38 10.44 -0.12
C ILE A 198 -3.51 11.59 -0.64
N VAL A 199 -3.35 12.67 0.14
CA VAL A 199 -2.50 13.81 -0.23
C VAL A 199 -1.05 13.36 -0.43
N MET A 200 -0.49 12.57 0.48
CA MET A 200 0.89 12.10 0.38
C MET A 200 1.09 11.14 -0.78
N LYS A 201 0.11 10.28 -1.08
CA LYS A 201 0.15 9.42 -2.27
C LYS A 201 0.17 10.25 -3.55
N GLN A 202 -0.71 11.24 -3.65
CA GLN A 202 -0.76 12.14 -4.82
C GLN A 202 0.54 12.93 -4.95
N PHE A 203 1.07 13.43 -3.84
CA PHE A 203 2.35 14.15 -3.79
C PHE A 203 3.50 13.30 -4.31
N LEU A 204 3.69 12.10 -3.75
CA LEU A 204 4.74 11.19 -4.18
C LEU A 204 4.58 10.77 -5.64
N ALA A 205 3.34 10.54 -6.10
CA ALA A 205 3.06 10.22 -7.49
C ALA A 205 3.49 11.35 -8.44
N LYS A 206 3.15 12.60 -8.12
CA LYS A 206 3.55 13.76 -8.92
C LYS A 206 5.05 14.02 -8.92
N MET A 207 5.75 13.62 -7.86
CA MET A 207 7.22 13.71 -7.79
C MET A 207 7.92 12.50 -8.46
N GLY A 208 7.18 11.51 -8.96
CA GLY A 208 7.77 10.26 -9.48
C GLY A 208 8.39 9.36 -8.39
N LEU A 209 8.00 9.54 -7.13
CA LEU A 209 8.57 8.88 -5.95
C LEU A 209 7.61 7.83 -5.33
N ASN A 210 6.57 7.41 -6.05
CA ASN A 210 5.57 6.42 -5.59
C ASN A 210 5.80 4.99 -6.10
N GLN A 211 6.94 4.73 -6.77
CA GLN A 211 7.24 3.44 -7.41
C GLN A 211 8.45 2.78 -6.73
N PRO A 212 8.23 1.76 -5.87
CA PRO A 212 9.32 1.08 -5.15
C PRO A 212 10.39 0.48 -6.05
N TYR A 213 10.01 -0.06 -7.20
CA TYR A 213 10.96 -0.66 -8.14
C TYR A 213 11.90 0.36 -8.80
N LEU A 214 11.52 1.65 -8.81
CA LEU A 214 12.37 2.76 -9.23
C LEU A 214 13.03 3.49 -8.06
N GLY A 215 12.95 2.96 -6.84
CA GLY A 215 13.56 3.58 -5.67
C GLY A 215 12.64 4.46 -4.83
N GLY A 216 11.38 4.64 -5.24
CA GLY A 216 10.36 5.40 -4.52
C GLY A 216 9.79 4.66 -3.30
N LEU A 217 8.78 5.26 -2.66
CA LEU A 217 8.02 4.66 -1.57
C LEU A 217 6.76 3.96 -2.07
N SER A 218 6.44 2.81 -1.47
CA SER A 218 5.16 2.16 -1.70
C SER A 218 4.03 2.92 -1.01
N SER A 219 2.79 2.75 -1.48
CA SER A 219 1.62 3.29 -0.78
C SER A 219 1.50 2.72 0.65
N TYR A 220 1.84 1.44 0.83
CA TYR A 220 1.81 0.78 2.14
C TYR A 220 2.82 1.41 3.10
N SER A 221 4.10 1.50 2.70
CA SER A 221 5.18 2.13 3.49
C SER A 221 4.88 3.61 3.78
N THR A 222 4.24 4.32 2.85
CA THR A 222 3.80 5.71 3.07
C THR A 222 2.79 5.81 4.21
N VAL A 223 1.80 4.91 4.26
CA VAL A 223 0.84 4.90 5.38
C VAL A 223 1.53 4.51 6.69
N LEU A 224 2.44 3.54 6.69
CA LEU A 224 3.18 3.16 7.89
C LEU A 224 4.03 4.30 8.45
N LEU A 225 4.66 5.12 7.60
CA LEU A 225 5.35 6.35 8.01
C LEU A 225 4.43 7.33 8.74
N ILE A 226 3.22 7.54 8.21
CA ILE A 226 2.23 8.44 8.83
C ILE A 226 1.72 7.85 10.15
N VAL A 227 1.45 6.54 10.21
CA VAL A 227 1.01 5.86 11.44
C VAL A 227 2.09 5.93 12.52
N ALA A 228 3.35 5.66 12.18
CA ALA A 228 4.47 5.77 13.10
C ALA A 228 4.60 7.19 13.66
N TYR A 229 4.43 8.19 12.78
CA TYR A 229 4.35 9.59 13.19
C TYR A 229 3.20 9.77 14.20
N MET A 230 1.97 9.41 13.84
CA MET A 230 0.82 9.57 14.72
C MET A 230 1.00 8.89 16.09
N ASN A 231 1.54 7.68 16.12
CA ASN A 231 1.79 6.93 17.35
C ASN A 231 2.76 7.63 18.29
N ARG A 232 3.86 8.19 17.75
CA ARG A 232 4.89 8.86 18.54
C ARG A 232 4.34 9.99 19.42
N TRP A 233 3.36 10.75 18.92
CA TRP A 233 2.72 11.84 19.68
C TRP A 233 1.29 11.54 20.11
N SER A 234 0.86 10.28 20.05
CA SER A 234 -0.50 9.86 20.40
C SER A 234 -1.57 10.69 19.69
N LEU A 235 -1.39 10.99 18.40
CA LEU A 235 -2.30 11.86 17.65
C LEU A 235 -3.67 11.23 17.41
N GLN A 236 -3.75 9.90 17.43
CA GLN A 236 -4.98 9.12 17.27
C GLN A 236 -6.05 9.43 18.34
N ILE A 237 -5.66 9.89 19.54
CA ILE A 237 -6.59 10.28 20.60
C ILE A 237 -6.93 11.79 20.58
N SER A 238 -6.26 12.58 19.73
CA SER A 238 -6.43 14.03 19.70
C SER A 238 -7.70 14.45 18.98
N ARG A 239 -8.67 14.97 19.74
CA ARG A 239 -9.95 15.46 19.20
C ARG A 239 -9.82 16.72 18.33
N THR A 240 -8.75 17.47 18.51
CA THR A 240 -8.48 18.72 17.78
C THR A 240 -7.55 18.52 16.57
N LEU A 241 -7.15 17.27 16.28
CA LEU A 241 -6.35 16.97 15.11
C LEU A 241 -7.14 17.29 13.84
N SER A 242 -6.51 18.08 12.96
CA SER A 242 -6.97 18.36 11.61
C SER A 242 -6.00 17.75 10.59
N PRO A 243 -6.44 17.47 9.35
CA PRO A 243 -5.55 16.97 8.30
C PRO A 243 -4.35 17.89 8.05
N ALA A 244 -4.57 19.22 8.07
CA ALA A 244 -3.49 20.20 7.91
C ALA A 244 -2.43 20.12 9.02
N ARG A 245 -2.85 19.92 10.28
CA ARG A 245 -1.92 19.79 11.41
C ARG A 245 -1.11 18.49 11.32
N LEU A 246 -1.77 17.40 10.94
CA LEU A 246 -1.12 16.11 10.73
C LEU A 246 -0.10 16.19 9.57
N LEU A 247 -0.50 16.72 8.41
CA LEU A 247 0.37 16.89 7.25
C LEU A 247 1.59 17.76 7.56
N MET A 248 1.38 18.95 8.14
CA MET A 248 2.48 19.86 8.48
C MET A 248 3.45 19.25 9.47
N GLY A 249 2.93 18.58 10.51
CA GLY A 249 3.77 17.92 11.52
C GLY A 249 4.55 16.74 10.95
N PHE A 250 3.91 15.93 10.12
CA PHE A 250 4.54 14.81 9.41
C PHE A 250 5.70 15.30 8.55
N LEU A 251 5.46 16.29 7.69
CA LEU A 251 6.47 16.84 6.80
C LEU A 251 7.62 17.47 7.60
N ASP A 252 7.33 18.23 8.66
CA ASP A 252 8.35 18.84 9.54
C ASP A 252 9.28 17.77 10.15
N TYR A 253 8.68 16.76 10.77
CA TYR A 253 9.42 15.71 11.46
C TYR A 253 10.34 14.93 10.53
N PHE A 254 9.82 14.42 9.43
CA PHE A 254 10.66 13.68 8.47
C PHE A 254 11.68 14.58 7.77
N SER A 255 11.42 15.88 7.66
CA SER A 255 12.37 16.82 7.05
C SER A 255 13.56 17.16 7.94
N TYR A 256 13.38 17.26 9.26
CA TYR A 256 14.37 17.88 10.14
C TYR A 256 14.76 17.05 11.37
N TYR A 257 13.94 16.10 11.78
CA TYR A 257 14.10 15.42 13.06
C TYR A 257 14.34 13.91 12.92
N PHE A 258 13.69 13.26 11.95
CA PHE A 258 13.90 11.84 11.69
C PHE A 258 15.33 11.60 11.18
N LYS A 259 16.10 10.81 11.92
CA LYS A 259 17.48 10.45 11.55
C LYS A 259 17.45 9.12 10.81
N VAL A 260 17.31 9.16 9.49
CA VAL A 260 17.26 7.94 8.65
C VAL A 260 18.44 6.99 8.92
N GLU A 261 19.60 7.55 9.22
CA GLU A 261 20.80 6.76 9.51
C GLU A 261 20.71 5.99 10.82
N LEU A 262 19.94 6.46 11.80
CA LEU A 262 19.97 5.92 13.16
C LEU A 262 18.63 5.36 13.62
N GLN A 263 17.58 5.48 12.80
CA GLN A 263 16.22 5.16 13.21
C GLN A 263 15.50 4.34 12.16
N GLY A 264 14.81 3.30 12.62
CA GLY A 264 13.84 2.54 11.86
C GLY A 264 12.41 2.80 12.34
N ILE A 265 11.45 2.22 11.63
CA ILE A 265 10.02 2.33 11.90
C ILE A 265 9.46 0.93 12.17
N ASP A 266 8.74 0.83 13.28
CA ASP A 266 7.99 -0.36 13.67
C ASP A 266 6.69 0.11 14.33
N VAL A 267 5.57 -0.19 13.68
CA VAL A 267 4.23 0.19 14.15
C VAL A 267 3.49 -0.94 14.84
N THR A 268 4.13 -2.11 14.99
CA THR A 268 3.54 -3.24 15.72
C THR A 268 3.18 -2.82 17.13
N ASN A 269 2.04 -3.31 17.63
CA ASN A 269 1.56 -3.04 18.99
C ASN A 269 1.48 -1.53 19.36
N GLY A 270 1.24 -0.65 18.39
CA GLY A 270 1.20 0.81 18.61
C GLY A 270 2.57 1.48 18.68
N GLY A 271 3.62 0.79 18.22
CA GLY A 271 4.97 1.30 18.11
C GLY A 271 5.11 2.50 17.15
N SER A 272 6.32 3.06 17.08
CA SER A 272 6.63 4.16 16.16
C SER A 272 8.02 4.05 15.55
N PHE A 273 9.03 4.55 16.27
CA PHE A 273 10.42 4.60 15.83
C PHE A 273 11.29 3.83 16.83
N PHE A 274 12.27 3.09 16.32
CA PHE A 274 13.29 2.41 17.11
C PHE A 274 14.67 2.87 16.66
N ASP A 275 15.66 2.77 17.54
CA ASP A 275 17.04 3.06 17.20
C ASP A 275 17.63 1.86 16.44
N HIS A 276 18.11 2.11 15.23
CA HIS A 276 18.70 1.07 14.39
C HIS A 276 20.17 0.87 14.80
N PRO A 277 20.62 -0.38 15.05
CA PRO A 277 21.95 -0.64 15.60
C PRO A 277 23.09 -0.34 14.61
N ILE A 278 22.79 -0.30 13.31
CA ILE A 278 23.75 -0.10 12.23
C ILE A 278 23.32 1.12 11.40
N PRO A 279 24.23 2.03 11.02
CA PRO A 279 23.85 3.15 10.18
C PRO A 279 23.25 2.73 8.83
N GLU A 280 22.08 3.26 8.49
CA GLU A 280 21.38 2.99 7.23
C GLU A 280 21.33 4.21 6.30
N THR A 281 21.16 3.99 5.00
CA THR A 281 21.04 5.13 4.04
C THR A 281 19.61 5.38 3.59
N ASN A 282 18.75 4.38 3.78
CA ASN A 282 17.36 4.37 3.34
C ASN A 282 16.44 4.15 4.51
N PHE A 283 15.15 4.40 4.30
CA PHE A 283 14.14 4.04 5.29
C PHE A 283 14.22 2.54 5.62
N VAL A 284 14.19 2.24 6.92
CA VAL A 284 13.93 0.89 7.43
C VAL A 284 12.53 0.89 8.03
N ILE A 285 11.60 0.20 7.37
CA ILE A 285 10.21 0.09 7.81
C ILE A 285 9.89 -1.39 7.94
N LEU A 286 9.85 -1.87 9.18
CA LEU A 286 9.52 -3.26 9.48
C LEU A 286 8.05 -3.51 9.11
N ASP A 287 7.81 -4.62 8.43
CA ASP A 287 6.47 -5.01 8.02
C ASP A 287 5.70 -5.55 9.22
N PRO A 288 4.60 -4.91 9.65
CA PRO A 288 3.82 -5.38 10.79
C PRO A 288 3.06 -6.70 10.56
N ILE A 289 3.09 -7.26 9.35
CA ILE A 289 2.32 -8.47 8.98
C ILE A 289 3.22 -9.66 8.65
N ASN A 290 4.36 -9.40 8.02
CA ASN A 290 5.37 -10.42 7.74
C ASN A 290 6.31 -10.61 8.95
N ASP A 291 7.27 -11.54 8.84
CA ASP A 291 8.33 -11.69 9.84
C ASP A 291 8.92 -10.33 10.23
N GLN A 292 9.23 -10.16 11.53
CA GLN A 292 9.62 -8.88 12.12
C GLN A 292 10.88 -8.27 11.49
N ASP A 293 11.64 -9.04 10.71
CA ASP A 293 12.84 -8.59 9.99
C ASP A 293 12.56 -8.14 8.53
N ASN A 294 11.31 -8.24 8.04
CA ASN A 294 10.99 -7.86 6.67
C ASN A 294 10.91 -6.34 6.50
N ASN A 295 11.89 -5.75 5.83
CA ASN A 295 11.90 -4.32 5.52
C ASN A 295 11.07 -4.00 4.25
N THR A 296 9.90 -3.37 4.43
CA THR A 296 8.99 -2.97 3.34
C THR A 296 9.59 -1.92 2.39
N SER A 297 10.57 -1.15 2.86
CA SER A 297 11.24 -0.10 2.10
C SER A 297 12.63 -0.49 1.61
N LYS A 298 12.96 -1.80 1.57
CA LYS A 298 14.25 -2.31 1.07
C LYS A 298 14.61 -1.80 -0.32
N ASN A 299 13.62 -1.62 -1.20
CA ASN A 299 13.83 -1.13 -2.56
C ASN A 299 13.77 0.40 -2.67
N SER A 300 13.49 1.14 -1.58
CA SER A 300 13.32 2.60 -1.59
C SER A 300 14.65 3.37 -1.51
N TYR A 301 15.52 3.17 -2.50
CA TYR A 301 16.86 3.77 -2.53
C TYR A 301 16.89 5.29 -2.80
N MET A 302 15.75 5.90 -3.17
CA MET A 302 15.63 7.35 -3.34
C MET A 302 15.24 8.07 -2.04
N THR A 303 15.47 7.47 -0.87
CA THR A 303 15.08 8.02 0.44
C THR A 303 15.55 9.47 0.62
N ARG A 304 16.78 9.80 0.21
CA ARG A 304 17.29 11.18 0.25
C ARG A 304 16.42 12.16 -0.56
N GLN A 305 16.01 11.77 -1.77
CA GLN A 305 15.17 12.61 -2.64
C GLN A 305 13.76 12.76 -2.07
N ILE A 306 13.22 11.71 -1.47
CA ILE A 306 11.94 11.75 -0.75
C ILE A 306 11.99 12.75 0.41
N LEU A 307 12.99 12.65 1.28
CA LEU A 307 13.18 13.56 2.41
C LEU A 307 13.40 15.01 1.95
N GLN A 308 14.15 15.22 0.87
CA GLN A 308 14.35 16.53 0.28
C GLN A 308 13.03 17.11 -0.27
N SER A 309 12.21 16.28 -0.92
CA SER A 309 10.90 16.67 -1.43
C SER A 309 9.94 17.03 -0.28
N PHE A 310 9.94 16.26 0.82
CA PHE A 310 9.17 16.60 2.02
C PHE A 310 9.61 17.94 2.61
N ARG A 311 10.92 18.20 2.67
CA ARG A 311 11.47 19.47 3.16
C ARG A 311 11.07 20.65 2.29
N MET A 312 11.12 20.50 0.97
CA MET A 312 10.68 21.54 0.03
C MET A 312 9.17 21.82 0.20
N ALA A 313 8.35 20.78 0.29
CA ALA A 313 6.91 20.92 0.51
C ALA A 313 6.61 21.64 1.85
N PHE A 314 7.25 21.22 2.94
CA PHE A 314 7.07 21.85 4.26
C PHE A 314 7.42 23.34 4.24
N ASN A 315 8.59 23.70 3.70
CA ASN A 315 9.03 25.10 3.67
C ASN A 315 8.12 25.96 2.81
N THR A 316 7.64 25.42 1.69
CA THR A 316 6.70 26.12 0.81
C THR A 316 5.38 26.38 1.55
N LEU A 317 4.76 25.36 2.15
CA LEU A 317 3.53 25.53 2.93
C LEU A 317 3.71 26.51 4.10
N LYS A 318 4.85 26.43 4.79
CA LYS A 318 5.18 27.33 5.91
C LYS A 318 5.29 28.79 5.45
N GLN A 319 5.95 29.04 4.31
CA GLN A 319 6.06 30.38 3.72
C GLN A 319 4.69 30.92 3.31
N TYR A 320 3.87 30.11 2.64
CA TYR A 320 2.52 30.49 2.20
C TYR A 320 1.62 30.83 3.39
N LYS A 321 1.66 30.02 4.45
CA LYS A 321 0.95 30.32 5.69
C LYS A 321 1.39 31.66 6.30
N ALA A 322 2.69 31.97 6.29
CA ALA A 322 3.18 33.25 6.79
C ALA A 322 2.68 34.43 5.94
N GLN A 323 2.68 34.30 4.60
CA GLN A 323 2.13 35.31 3.69
C GLN A 323 0.63 35.55 3.92
N TYR A 324 -0.15 34.49 4.14
CA TYR A 324 -1.57 34.58 4.47
C TYR A 324 -1.80 35.37 5.76
N ILE A 325 -1.10 34.99 6.84
CA ILE A 325 -1.22 35.64 8.15
C ILE A 325 -0.84 37.12 8.07
N ASN A 326 0.18 37.45 7.28
CA ASN A 326 0.62 38.83 7.05
C ASN A 326 -0.23 39.60 6.01
N GLN A 327 -1.36 39.02 5.55
CA GLN A 327 -2.26 39.60 4.55
C GLN A 327 -1.58 39.98 3.21
N MET A 328 -0.42 39.37 2.91
CA MET A 328 0.32 39.63 1.68
C MET A 328 -0.28 38.93 0.46
N ASN A 329 -1.04 37.86 0.68
CA ASN A 329 -1.78 37.15 -0.37
C ASN A 329 -3.07 36.54 0.21
N PRO A 330 -4.20 37.26 0.21
CA PRO A 330 -5.44 36.81 0.86
C PRO A 330 -6.14 35.66 0.12
N ASN A 331 -5.89 35.45 -1.18
CA ASN A 331 -6.53 34.41 -2.01
C ASN A 331 -5.75 33.08 -2.05
N ILE A 332 -4.77 32.93 -1.17
CA ILE A 332 -3.83 31.80 -1.17
C ILE A 332 -4.44 30.47 -0.68
N THR A 333 -5.69 30.49 -0.21
CA THR A 333 -6.40 29.31 0.30
C THR A 333 -6.85 28.38 -0.81
N ASP A 334 -7.03 28.88 -2.03
CA ASP A 334 -7.65 28.14 -3.13
C ASP A 334 -6.66 27.16 -3.80
N ASN A 335 -5.36 27.28 -3.51
CA ASN A 335 -4.31 26.55 -4.19
C ASN A 335 -3.28 25.87 -3.26
N LEU A 336 -3.51 25.86 -1.94
CA LEU A 336 -2.48 25.40 -0.98
C LEU A 336 -2.00 23.96 -1.25
N LEU A 337 -2.91 23.09 -1.68
CA LEU A 337 -2.59 21.72 -2.08
C LEU A 337 -1.97 21.67 -3.47
N SER A 338 -2.42 22.50 -4.42
CA SER A 338 -1.83 22.56 -5.76
C SER A 338 -0.37 23.00 -5.71
N VAL A 339 -0.01 23.91 -4.80
CA VAL A 339 1.35 24.45 -4.64
C VAL A 339 2.40 23.37 -4.34
N ILE A 340 2.09 22.38 -3.49
CA ILE A 340 3.01 21.26 -3.24
C ILE A 340 2.85 20.13 -4.25
N LEU A 341 1.75 20.12 -4.99
CA LEU A 341 1.46 19.17 -6.05
C LEU A 341 1.86 19.70 -7.44
N GLU A 342 2.40 20.90 -7.58
CA GLU A 342 2.87 21.44 -8.85
C GLU A 342 4.37 21.19 -8.95
N THR A 343 4.79 20.43 -9.95
CA THR A 343 6.18 20.40 -10.35
C THR A 343 6.52 21.78 -10.91
N LYS A 344 7.33 22.56 -10.18
CA LYS A 344 8.08 23.62 -10.85
C LYS A 344 9.02 22.91 -11.82
N THR A 345 8.61 22.82 -13.08
CA THR A 345 9.53 22.54 -14.18
C THR A 345 10.60 23.62 -14.10
N GLN A 346 11.78 23.24 -13.63
CA GLN A 346 12.99 24.06 -13.71
C GLN A 346 13.70 23.78 -15.01
#